data_AF-A0A847GHG8-F1
#
_entry.id   AF-A0A847GHG8-F1
#
_cell.length_a   1.000
_cell.length_b   1.000
_cell.length_c   1.000
_cell.angle_alpha   90.00
_cell.angle_beta   90.00
_cell.angle_gamma   90.00
#
_symmetry.space_group_name_H-M   'P 1'
#
loop_
_entity.id
_entity.type
_entity.pdbx_description
1 polymer ?
#
loop_
_entity_poly.entity_id
_entity_poly.type
_entity_poly.pdbx_seq_one_letter_code
_entity_poly.pdbx_strand_id
1 'polypeptide(L)'
;GCEECHGPGALHVRNGGRYALFVGEGGETEALCGRCHPQTVADFKKSAHAMEGVLGCLECHDPHARQTTKRTYTDNQLCLQCHAYQGLGTEAAVREHTYHQYDPAGSGQSRCTLCHMVPEGRTNQDGGSHNHSLMPVRPIESNLAGTVPAPPNSCAGITGCHDGSIITSPVFDVDNPDTNERLQILYDTRYGS
;
A
#
# COMPACT_ATOMS: atom_id res chain seq x y z
N GLY A 1 -8.56 23.50 2.00
CA GLY A 1 -10.00 23.86 2.04
C GLY A 1 -10.76 23.29 0.86
N CYS A 2 -12.10 23.36 0.85
CA CYS A 2 -12.97 22.64 -0.11
C CYS A 2 -12.56 22.86 -1.59
N GLU A 3 -12.15 24.07 -1.93
CA GLU A 3 -11.80 24.48 -3.28
C GLU A 3 -10.51 23.84 -3.82
N GLU A 4 -9.65 23.31 -2.95
CA GLU A 4 -8.44 22.58 -3.36
C GLU A 4 -8.77 21.30 -4.13
N CYS A 5 -9.92 20.68 -3.80
CA CYS A 5 -10.39 19.45 -4.44
C CYS A 5 -11.58 19.67 -5.37
N HIS A 6 -12.49 20.56 -4.99
CA HIS A 6 -13.77 20.78 -5.70
C HIS A 6 -13.71 21.92 -6.72
N GLY A 7 -12.62 22.70 -6.75
CA GLY A 7 -12.48 23.88 -7.60
C GLY A 7 -13.08 25.16 -6.99
N PRO A 8 -12.97 26.32 -7.67
CA PRO A 8 -13.34 27.61 -7.07
C PRO A 8 -14.85 27.72 -6.80
N GLY A 9 -15.23 27.94 -5.54
CA GLY A 9 -16.61 28.13 -5.10
C GLY A 9 -17.26 29.38 -5.68
N ALA A 10 -16.47 30.38 -6.07
CA ALA A 10 -16.94 31.56 -6.78
C ALA A 10 -17.66 31.22 -8.11
N LEU A 11 -17.24 30.17 -8.82
CA LEU A 11 -17.91 29.74 -10.05
C LEU A 11 -19.28 29.13 -9.76
N HIS A 12 -19.42 28.39 -8.66
CA HIS A 12 -20.70 27.84 -8.21
C HIS A 12 -21.70 28.94 -7.84
N VAL A 13 -21.25 29.97 -7.14
CA VAL A 13 -22.08 31.14 -6.83
C VAL A 13 -22.49 31.88 -8.11
N ARG A 14 -21.56 32.09 -9.06
CA ARG A 14 -21.83 32.75 -10.35
C ARG A 14 -22.82 31.97 -11.23
N ASN A 15 -22.83 30.64 -11.15
CA ASN A 15 -23.76 29.78 -11.87
C ASN A 15 -25.11 29.59 -11.13
N GLY A 16 -25.38 30.42 -10.12
CA GLY A 16 -26.67 30.43 -9.42
C GLY A 16 -26.90 29.25 -8.49
N GLY A 17 -25.84 28.57 -8.03
CA GLY A 17 -25.93 27.48 -7.05
C GLY A 17 -26.67 26.23 -7.52
N ARG A 18 -26.91 26.07 -8.83
CA ARG A 18 -27.59 24.90 -9.40
C ARG A 18 -26.61 23.72 -9.60
N TYR A 19 -27.14 22.51 -9.44
CA TYR A 19 -26.51 21.18 -9.36
C TYR A 19 -25.09 20.97 -9.97
N ALA A 20 -24.22 20.39 -9.12
CA ALA A 20 -23.22 19.36 -9.43
C ALA A 20 -22.03 19.64 -10.39
N LEU A 21 -21.70 20.89 -10.73
CA LEU A 21 -20.42 21.19 -11.37
C LEU A 21 -19.37 21.60 -10.34
N PHE A 22 -18.88 20.61 -9.61
CA PHE A 22 -17.65 20.68 -8.83
C PHE A 22 -16.83 19.41 -9.07
N VAL A 23 -16.29 19.32 -10.28
CA VAL A 23 -15.03 18.67 -10.57
C VAL A 23 -14.38 19.68 -11.51
N GLY A 24 -13.19 20.19 -11.18
CA GLY A 24 -12.43 20.99 -12.13
C GLY A 24 -12.45 20.26 -13.47
N GLU A 25 -13.03 20.90 -14.49
CA GLU A 25 -13.37 20.39 -15.82
C GLU A 25 -12.80 18.99 -16.12
N GLY A 26 -13.59 17.92 -15.90
CA GLY A 26 -13.30 16.59 -16.42
C GLY A 26 -11.90 16.01 -16.11
N GLY A 27 -11.26 16.40 -15.02
CA GLY A 27 -9.95 15.85 -14.65
C GLY A 27 -10.07 14.44 -14.06
N GLU A 28 -9.23 13.52 -14.55
CA GLU A 28 -9.00 12.19 -13.93
C GLU A 28 -8.69 12.35 -12.44
N THR A 29 -9.32 11.55 -11.57
CA THR A 29 -9.16 11.60 -10.11
C THR A 29 -7.69 11.61 -9.68
N GLU A 30 -6.86 10.85 -10.37
CA GLU A 30 -5.41 10.75 -10.20
C GLU A 30 -4.71 12.10 -10.40
N ALA A 31 -5.14 12.91 -11.37
CA ALA A 31 -4.57 14.22 -11.62
C ALA A 31 -4.90 15.19 -10.47
N LEU A 32 -6.09 15.08 -9.88
CA LEU A 32 -6.47 15.87 -8.70
C LEU A 32 -5.64 15.45 -7.47
N CYS A 33 -5.60 14.16 -7.16
CA CYS A 33 -4.85 13.64 -6.01
C CYS A 33 -3.35 13.90 -6.15
N GLY A 34 -2.81 13.77 -7.36
CA GLY A 34 -1.40 13.94 -7.70
C GLY A 34 -0.87 15.36 -7.51
N ARG A 35 -1.75 16.36 -7.36
CA ARG A 35 -1.32 17.72 -7.00
C ARG A 35 -0.60 17.77 -5.64
N CYS A 36 -1.02 16.94 -4.70
CA CYS A 36 -0.44 16.85 -3.36
C CYS A 36 0.26 15.51 -3.11
N HIS A 37 -0.17 14.43 -3.77
CA HIS A 37 0.37 13.07 -3.61
C HIS A 37 1.00 12.54 -4.90
N PRO A 38 1.99 13.25 -5.49
CA PRO A 38 2.53 12.87 -6.79
C PRO A 38 3.20 11.49 -6.78
N GLN A 39 3.93 11.16 -5.71
CA GLN A 39 4.61 9.88 -5.56
C GLN A 39 3.61 8.73 -5.41
N THR A 40 2.60 8.89 -4.55
CA THR A 40 1.51 7.93 -4.36
C THR A 40 0.80 7.61 -5.68
N VAL A 41 0.49 8.63 -6.47
CA VAL A 41 -0.14 8.45 -7.79
C VAL A 41 0.81 7.75 -8.77
N ALA A 42 2.09 8.10 -8.76
CA ALA A 42 3.09 7.45 -9.61
C ALA A 42 3.25 5.96 -9.26
N ASP A 43 3.22 5.60 -7.98
CA ASP A 43 3.30 4.21 -7.54
C ASP A 43 2.03 3.45 -7.85
N PHE A 44 0.85 4.03 -7.59
CA PHE A 44 -0.43 3.40 -7.92
C PHE A 44 -0.55 3.08 -9.41
N LYS A 45 -0.06 3.96 -10.29
CA LYS A 45 -0.04 3.72 -11.74
C LYS A 45 0.81 2.51 -12.16
N LYS A 46 1.73 2.03 -11.32
CA LYS A 46 2.49 0.79 -11.55
C LYS A 46 1.73 -0.47 -11.11
N SER A 47 0.64 -0.31 -10.34
CA SER A 47 -0.14 -1.44 -9.86
C SER A 47 -0.93 -2.10 -11.00
N ALA A 48 -1.17 -3.42 -10.88
CA ALA A 48 -2.06 -4.12 -11.79
C ALA A 48 -3.48 -3.53 -11.77
N HIS A 49 -3.94 -3.04 -10.60
CA HIS A 49 -5.25 -2.41 -10.47
C HIS A 49 -5.41 -1.18 -11.38
N ALA A 50 -4.39 -0.33 -11.45
CA ALA A 50 -4.39 0.84 -12.31
C ALA A 50 -4.17 0.47 -13.79
N MET A 51 -3.23 -0.44 -14.08
CA MET A 51 -2.93 -0.85 -15.46
C MET A 51 -4.12 -1.51 -16.15
N GLU A 52 -4.89 -2.31 -15.42
CA GLU A 52 -6.12 -2.95 -15.92
C GLU A 52 -7.34 -1.99 -15.87
N GLY A 53 -7.19 -0.79 -15.31
CA GLY A 53 -8.25 0.20 -15.19
C GLY A 53 -9.43 -0.26 -14.31
N VAL A 54 -9.21 -1.22 -13.41
CA VAL A 54 -10.28 -1.82 -12.59
C VAL A 54 -10.55 -1.05 -11.31
N LEU A 55 -9.56 -0.30 -10.79
CA LEU A 55 -9.70 0.57 -9.62
C LEU A 55 -8.97 1.90 -9.84
N GLY A 56 -9.45 2.95 -9.18
CA GLY A 56 -8.77 4.23 -8.98
C GLY A 56 -8.59 4.54 -7.49
N CYS A 57 -8.26 5.79 -7.16
CA CYS A 57 -7.98 6.20 -5.78
C CYS A 57 -9.21 6.10 -4.86
N LEU A 58 -10.40 6.41 -5.39
CA LEU A 58 -11.63 6.50 -4.59
C LEU A 58 -12.29 5.15 -4.35
N GLU A 59 -11.82 4.07 -4.96
CA GLU A 59 -12.33 2.72 -4.72
C GLU A 59 -11.90 2.21 -3.35
N CYS A 60 -10.71 2.64 -2.89
CA CYS A 60 -10.20 2.33 -1.56
C CYS A 60 -10.40 3.49 -0.57
N HIS A 61 -10.26 4.74 -1.02
CA HIS A 61 -10.29 5.92 -0.15
C HIS A 61 -11.62 6.67 -0.23
N ASP A 62 -11.95 7.36 0.87
CA ASP A 62 -13.06 8.30 0.91
C ASP A 62 -12.59 9.59 1.61
N PRO A 63 -12.30 10.67 0.86
CA PRO A 63 -11.79 11.93 1.42
C PRO A 63 -12.83 12.69 2.25
N HIS A 64 -14.09 12.23 2.27
CA HIS A 64 -15.15 12.79 3.12
C HIS A 64 -15.42 11.94 4.36
N ALA A 65 -14.92 10.70 4.40
CA ALA A 65 -15.08 9.83 5.55
C ALA A 65 -14.12 10.21 6.69
N ARG A 66 -14.48 9.81 7.91
CA ARG A 66 -13.60 9.90 9.08
C ARG A 66 -12.46 8.88 9.05
N GLN A 67 -12.65 7.78 8.32
CA GLN A 67 -11.66 6.73 8.14
C GLN A 67 -10.93 6.95 6.83
N THR A 68 -9.64 6.64 6.80
CA THR A 68 -8.78 6.83 5.62
C THR A 68 -9.26 6.01 4.41
N THR A 69 -9.87 4.85 4.66
CA THR A 69 -10.31 3.90 3.65
C THR A 69 -11.76 3.50 3.87
N LYS A 70 -12.43 3.07 2.79
CA LYS A 70 -13.84 2.65 2.79
C LYS A 70 -14.11 1.39 3.61
N ARG A 71 -13.07 0.60 3.86
CA ARG A 71 -13.06 -0.57 4.73
C ARG A 71 -11.73 -0.63 5.46
N THR A 72 -11.72 -1.31 6.60
CA THR A 72 -10.50 -1.60 7.33
C THR A 72 -9.52 -2.38 6.44
N TYR A 73 -8.28 -1.90 6.41
CA TYR A 73 -7.13 -2.60 5.81
C TYR A 73 -6.38 -3.44 6.85
N THR A 74 -6.63 -3.21 8.15
CA THR A 74 -5.89 -3.87 9.22
C THR A 74 -6.28 -5.33 9.41
N ASP A 75 -7.50 -5.71 9.01
CA ASP A 75 -8.04 -7.07 9.03
C ASP A 75 -8.23 -7.64 7.61
N ASN A 76 -7.56 -7.06 6.61
CA ASN A 76 -7.64 -7.39 5.19
C ASN A 76 -9.01 -7.20 4.50
N GLN A 77 -10.04 -6.69 5.19
CA GLN A 77 -11.37 -6.56 4.59
C GLN A 77 -11.39 -5.65 3.36
N LEU A 78 -10.54 -4.63 3.29
CA LEU A 78 -10.37 -3.78 2.12
C LEU A 78 -9.97 -4.57 0.86
N CYS A 79 -9.00 -5.47 0.98
CA CYS A 79 -8.49 -6.24 -0.15
C CYS A 79 -9.39 -7.44 -0.47
N LEU A 80 -9.93 -8.09 0.57
CA LEU A 80 -10.74 -9.30 0.44
C LEU A 80 -12.14 -9.07 -0.14
N GLN A 81 -12.56 -7.81 -0.34
CA GLN A 81 -13.82 -7.52 -1.06
C GLN A 81 -13.83 -8.17 -2.46
N CYS A 82 -12.68 -8.19 -3.11
CA CYS A 82 -12.51 -8.74 -4.45
C CYS A 82 -11.60 -9.98 -4.42
N HIS A 83 -10.47 -9.93 -3.73
CA HIS A 83 -9.49 -11.01 -3.74
C HIS A 83 -10.00 -12.30 -3.06
N ALA A 84 -11.04 -12.23 -2.23
CA ALA A 84 -11.65 -13.43 -1.68
C ALA A 84 -12.13 -14.39 -2.79
N TYR A 85 -12.70 -13.85 -3.87
CA TYR A 85 -13.17 -14.61 -5.03
C TYR A 85 -12.05 -14.99 -6.01
N GLN A 86 -10.85 -14.46 -5.80
CA GLN A 86 -9.65 -14.77 -6.58
C GLN A 86 -8.76 -15.81 -5.89
N GLY A 87 -9.32 -16.55 -4.93
CA GLY A 87 -8.63 -17.65 -4.24
C GLY A 87 -8.11 -17.30 -2.84
N LEU A 88 -8.24 -16.05 -2.37
CA LEU A 88 -7.80 -15.65 -1.02
C LEU A 88 -8.92 -15.58 0.02
N GLY A 89 -10.09 -16.18 -0.27
CA GLY A 89 -11.29 -16.07 0.59
C GLY A 89 -11.27 -16.91 1.87
N THR A 90 -10.18 -17.63 2.16
CA THR A 90 -10.07 -18.47 3.36
C THR A 90 -8.76 -18.20 4.09
N GLU A 91 -8.75 -18.36 5.40
CA GLU A 91 -7.52 -18.24 6.20
C GLU A 91 -6.41 -19.18 5.71
N ALA A 92 -6.77 -20.41 5.32
CA ALA A 92 -5.82 -21.38 4.78
C ALA A 92 -5.13 -20.87 3.51
N ALA A 93 -5.90 -20.28 2.58
CA ALA A 93 -5.35 -19.70 1.37
C ALA A 93 -4.46 -18.48 1.65
N VAL A 94 -4.85 -17.63 2.60
CA VAL A 94 -4.02 -16.50 3.02
C VAL A 94 -2.72 -16.99 3.67
N ARG A 95 -2.76 -18.03 4.50
CA ARG A 95 -1.56 -18.64 5.10
C ARG A 95 -0.63 -19.23 4.05
N GLU A 96 -1.18 -19.93 3.08
CA GLU A 96 -0.40 -20.50 1.96
C GLU A 96 0.25 -19.41 1.11
N HIS A 97 -0.48 -18.31 0.87
CA HIS A 97 0.05 -17.16 0.14
C HIS A 97 1.11 -16.40 0.94
N THR A 98 0.87 -16.11 2.21
CA THR A 98 1.74 -15.24 3.02
C THR A 98 2.92 -15.96 3.66
N TYR A 99 2.85 -17.29 3.76
CA TYR A 99 3.78 -18.12 4.55
C TYR A 99 3.86 -17.73 6.03
N HIS A 100 2.77 -17.15 6.55
CA HIS A 100 2.61 -16.74 7.95
C HIS A 100 1.31 -17.34 8.52
N GLN A 101 1.16 -17.35 9.84
CA GLN A 101 -0.15 -17.66 10.44
C GLN A 101 -1.14 -16.55 10.09
N TYR A 102 -2.43 -16.92 10.02
CA TYR A 102 -3.47 -15.93 9.77
C TYR A 102 -3.68 -15.08 11.03
N ASP A 103 -3.14 -13.87 11.02
CA ASP A 103 -3.31 -12.89 12.09
C ASP A 103 -3.14 -11.46 11.55
N PRO A 104 -4.02 -11.00 10.64
CA PRO A 104 -3.87 -9.67 10.04
C PRO A 104 -4.16 -8.56 11.06
N ALA A 105 -5.13 -8.76 11.96
CA ALA A 105 -5.56 -7.75 12.92
C ALA A 105 -4.68 -7.71 14.19
N GLY A 106 -4.09 -8.82 14.60
CA GLY A 106 -3.17 -8.91 15.74
C GLY A 106 -1.75 -8.51 15.34
N SER A 107 -0.87 -9.49 15.17
CA SER A 107 0.54 -9.26 14.83
C SER A 107 0.74 -8.58 13.47
N GLY A 108 -0.23 -8.67 12.57
CA GLY A 108 -0.15 -8.13 11.22
C GLY A 108 0.60 -9.02 10.24
N GLN A 109 1.14 -10.16 10.68
CA GLN A 109 2.01 -11.03 9.86
C GLN A 109 1.40 -11.53 8.55
N SER A 110 0.06 -11.56 8.45
CA SER A 110 -0.67 -11.91 7.23
C SER A 110 -1.50 -10.75 6.67
N ARG A 111 -1.20 -9.51 7.07
CA ARG A 111 -1.88 -8.31 6.60
C ARG A 111 -1.34 -7.93 5.23
N CYS A 112 -2.23 -7.82 4.24
CA CYS A 112 -1.87 -7.57 2.84
C CYS A 112 -0.97 -6.33 2.69
N THR A 113 -1.30 -5.25 3.40
CA THR A 113 -0.58 -3.98 3.29
C THR A 113 0.85 -4.04 3.79
N LEU A 114 1.24 -4.97 4.67
CA LEU A 114 2.63 -5.02 5.16
C LEU A 114 3.61 -5.50 4.08
N CYS A 115 3.15 -6.35 3.17
CA CYS A 115 3.99 -6.80 2.06
C CYS A 115 3.71 -6.01 0.78
N HIS A 116 2.46 -5.67 0.50
CA HIS A 116 2.05 -5.03 -0.76
C HIS A 116 2.06 -3.50 -0.72
N MET A 117 2.14 -2.90 0.47
CA MET A 117 2.19 -1.45 0.68
C MET A 117 3.26 -1.14 1.73
N VAL A 118 4.49 -1.59 1.47
CA VAL A 118 5.64 -1.45 2.38
C VAL A 118 5.87 0.03 2.74
N PRO A 119 6.17 0.37 3.99
CA PRO A 119 6.53 1.74 4.37
C PRO A 119 7.73 2.26 3.56
N GLU A 120 7.68 3.52 3.15
CA GLU A 120 8.74 4.13 2.33
C GLU A 120 10.02 4.41 3.14
N GLY A 121 9.91 4.43 4.47
CA GLY A 121 11.01 4.75 5.37
C GLY A 121 11.11 3.78 6.55
N ARG A 122 12.31 3.74 7.16
CA ARG A 122 12.61 2.91 8.34
C ARG A 122 12.02 3.45 9.65
N THR A 123 11.60 4.71 9.69
CA THR A 123 11.12 5.42 10.89
C THR A 123 9.70 5.94 10.68
N ASN A 124 8.98 6.15 11.79
CA ASN A 124 7.58 6.63 11.77
C ASN A 124 6.67 5.78 10.84
N GLN A 125 6.84 4.46 10.83
CA GLN A 125 6.13 3.60 9.88
C GLN A 125 4.61 3.67 10.07
N ASP A 126 4.11 3.78 11.31
CA ASP A 126 2.66 3.89 11.57
C ASP A 126 2.01 5.17 11.01
N GLY A 127 2.75 6.30 11.03
CA GLY A 127 2.26 7.60 10.58
C GLY A 127 2.85 8.06 9.24
N GLY A 128 3.72 7.25 8.63
CA GLY A 128 4.50 7.58 7.46
C GLY A 128 3.84 7.18 6.15
N SER A 129 4.42 7.64 5.05
CA SER A 129 4.01 7.23 3.71
C SER A 129 4.34 5.75 3.49
N HIS A 130 3.43 5.08 2.80
CA HIS A 130 3.59 3.70 2.36
C HIS A 130 3.53 3.67 0.84
N ASN A 131 4.23 2.70 0.25
CA ASN A 131 4.16 2.50 -1.18
C ASN A 131 2.70 2.21 -1.59
N HIS A 132 2.31 2.68 -2.76
CA HIS A 132 0.98 2.43 -3.32
C HIS A 132 1.05 1.62 -4.61
N SER A 133 2.14 0.88 -4.84
CA SER A 133 2.23 -0.02 -6.01
C SER A 133 1.35 -1.26 -5.85
N LEU A 134 0.91 -1.57 -4.63
CA LEU A 134 0.19 -2.81 -4.28
C LEU A 134 0.95 -4.08 -4.67
N MET A 135 2.25 -3.93 -4.92
CA MET A 135 3.16 -5.00 -5.29
C MET A 135 4.15 -5.20 -4.14
N PRO A 136 4.56 -6.45 -3.89
CA PRO A 136 5.64 -6.69 -2.95
C PRO A 136 6.93 -6.01 -3.43
N VAL A 137 7.65 -5.39 -2.50
CA VAL A 137 9.01 -4.92 -2.71
C VAL A 137 9.92 -6.13 -2.50
N ARG A 138 10.52 -6.59 -3.59
CA ARG A 138 11.45 -7.72 -3.58
C ARG A 138 12.64 -7.40 -2.66
N PRO A 139 13.14 -8.36 -1.87
CA PRO A 139 14.28 -8.13 -0.98
C PRO A 139 15.51 -7.50 -1.65
N ILE A 140 15.82 -7.90 -2.89
CA ILE A 140 16.97 -7.37 -3.62
C ILE A 140 16.87 -5.86 -3.92
N GLU A 141 15.67 -5.29 -3.96
CA GLU A 141 15.45 -3.86 -4.21
C GLU A 141 16.08 -2.99 -3.11
N SER A 142 16.14 -3.49 -1.87
CA SER A 142 16.84 -2.78 -0.78
C SER A 142 18.33 -2.62 -1.07
N ASN A 143 18.97 -3.63 -1.69
CA ASN A 143 20.37 -3.54 -2.10
C ASN A 143 20.53 -2.56 -3.29
N LEU A 144 19.62 -2.64 -4.26
CA LEU A 144 19.66 -1.85 -5.49
C LEU A 144 19.32 -0.37 -5.26
N ALA A 145 18.63 -0.03 -4.17
CA ALA A 145 18.30 1.34 -3.83
C ALA A 145 19.53 2.24 -3.62
N GLY A 146 20.67 1.66 -3.19
CA GLY A 146 21.94 2.37 -3.05
C GLY A 146 21.94 3.47 -1.97
N THR A 147 20.97 3.46 -1.05
CA THR A 147 20.85 4.41 0.07
C THR A 147 21.20 3.74 1.40
N VAL A 148 21.73 4.51 2.37
CA VAL A 148 22.01 4.05 3.74
C VAL A 148 21.28 4.95 4.75
N PRO A 149 20.43 4.40 5.63
CA PRO A 149 20.03 2.99 5.68
C PRO A 149 19.25 2.57 4.43
N ALA A 150 19.31 1.28 4.09
CA ALA A 150 18.57 0.72 2.97
C ALA A 150 17.05 0.79 3.25
N PRO A 151 16.22 1.04 2.23
CA PRO A 151 14.78 1.14 2.41
C PRO A 151 14.20 -0.23 2.81
N PRO A 152 13.06 -0.26 3.54
CA PRO A 152 12.37 -1.50 3.85
C PRO A 152 11.96 -2.27 2.57
N ASN A 153 11.91 -3.59 2.66
CA ASN A 153 11.29 -4.46 1.68
C ASN A 153 10.17 -5.29 2.32
N SER A 154 9.48 -6.13 1.56
CA SER A 154 8.33 -6.89 2.05
C SER A 154 8.67 -7.92 3.14
N CYS A 155 9.96 -8.18 3.40
CA CYS A 155 10.42 -9.16 4.39
C CYS A 155 11.23 -8.53 5.53
N ALA A 156 11.94 -7.42 5.29
CA ALA A 156 12.89 -6.84 6.21
C ALA A 156 12.77 -5.31 6.31
N GLY A 157 13.04 -4.80 7.50
CA GLY A 157 13.01 -3.37 7.80
C GLY A 157 11.64 -2.77 8.13
N ILE A 158 10.65 -3.63 8.38
CA ILE A 158 9.35 -3.27 8.92
C ILE A 158 9.40 -3.40 10.44
N THR A 159 9.01 -2.35 11.17
CA THR A 159 9.00 -2.36 12.64
C THR A 159 8.10 -3.48 13.16
N GLY A 160 8.60 -4.28 14.11
CA GLY A 160 7.88 -5.41 14.69
C GLY A 160 7.92 -6.69 13.86
N CYS A 161 8.56 -6.68 12.69
CA CYS A 161 8.66 -7.83 11.79
C CYS A 161 10.13 -8.16 11.50
N HIS A 162 10.58 -9.34 11.93
CA HIS A 162 11.95 -9.82 11.71
C HIS A 162 13.06 -8.86 12.15
N ASP A 163 12.77 -7.91 13.05
CA ASP A 163 13.72 -6.92 13.58
C ASP A 163 14.32 -7.33 14.94
N GLY A 164 14.01 -8.54 15.41
CA GLY A 164 14.43 -9.07 16.72
C GLY A 164 13.43 -8.82 17.86
N SER A 165 12.32 -8.12 17.61
CA SER A 165 11.26 -7.92 18.62
C SER A 165 10.50 -9.21 18.96
N ILE A 166 10.43 -10.18 18.03
CA ILE A 166 9.78 -11.48 18.21
C ILE A 166 10.86 -12.57 18.31
N ILE A 167 11.08 -13.09 19.52
CA ILE A 167 12.16 -14.03 19.85
C ILE A 167 12.12 -15.32 19.00
N THR A 168 10.92 -15.79 18.63
CA THR A 168 10.74 -17.02 17.86
C THR A 168 10.83 -16.82 16.35
N SER A 169 10.91 -15.58 15.88
CA SER A 169 11.01 -15.25 14.46
C SER A 169 12.48 -15.09 14.06
N PRO A 170 12.86 -15.47 12.82
CA PRO A 170 14.19 -15.15 12.32
C PRO A 170 14.38 -13.62 12.26
N VAL A 171 15.62 -13.16 12.39
CA VAL A 171 15.98 -11.74 12.31
C VAL A 171 16.59 -11.46 10.95
N PHE A 172 16.10 -10.42 10.29
CA PHE A 172 16.54 -9.97 8.98
C PHE A 172 17.04 -8.53 9.07
N ASP A 173 18.35 -8.37 8.89
CA ASP A 173 18.98 -7.07 8.76
C ASP A 173 18.87 -6.58 7.31
N VAL A 174 18.04 -5.55 7.07
CA VAL A 174 17.87 -4.96 5.72
C VAL A 174 19.15 -4.27 5.23
N ASP A 175 20.00 -3.82 6.14
CA ASP A 175 21.23 -3.10 5.78
C ASP A 175 22.35 -4.09 5.38
N ASN A 176 22.14 -5.39 5.60
CA ASN A 176 23.07 -6.44 5.20
C ASN A 176 22.69 -7.00 3.80
N PRO A 177 23.52 -6.76 2.77
CA PRO A 177 23.22 -7.22 1.41
C PRO A 177 23.07 -8.73 1.29
N ASP A 178 23.88 -9.51 2.02
CA ASP A 178 23.82 -10.98 2.01
C ASP A 178 22.49 -11.49 2.58
N THR A 179 21.92 -10.77 3.57
CA THR A 179 20.59 -11.08 4.10
C THR A 179 19.53 -10.89 3.01
N ASN A 180 19.56 -9.76 2.31
CA ASN A 180 18.60 -9.47 1.25
C ASN A 180 18.73 -10.44 0.06
N GLU A 181 19.93 -10.87 -0.31
CA GLU A 181 20.12 -11.89 -1.35
C GLU A 181 19.53 -13.25 -0.95
N ARG A 182 19.74 -13.69 0.30
CA ARG A 182 19.13 -14.93 0.80
C ARG A 182 17.61 -14.84 0.89
N LEU A 183 17.09 -13.68 1.29
CA LEU A 183 15.66 -13.42 1.29
C LEU A 183 15.10 -13.39 -0.14
N GLN A 184 15.86 -12.89 -1.12
CA GLN A 184 15.45 -12.92 -2.52
C GLN A 184 15.28 -14.36 -3.01
N ILE A 185 16.21 -15.26 -2.68
CA ILE A 185 16.09 -16.69 -3.02
C ILE A 185 14.83 -17.29 -2.39
N LEU A 186 14.54 -16.97 -1.12
CA LEU A 186 13.33 -17.42 -0.44
C LEU A 186 12.07 -16.86 -1.11
N TYR A 187 12.09 -15.58 -1.48
CA TYR A 187 11.00 -14.91 -2.20
C TYR A 187 10.74 -15.60 -3.54
N ASP A 188 11.78 -15.80 -4.36
CA ASP A 188 11.65 -16.40 -5.69
C ASP A 188 11.18 -17.86 -5.61
N THR A 189 11.60 -18.60 -4.57
CA THR A 189 11.14 -19.97 -4.31
C THR A 189 9.63 -20.02 -4.02
N ARG A 190 9.10 -19.00 -3.35
CA ARG A 190 7.70 -18.93 -2.90
C ARG A 190 6.75 -18.35 -3.95
N TYR A 191 7.24 -17.38 -4.72
CA TYR A 191 6.40 -16.52 -5.56
C TYR A 191 6.80 -16.52 -7.04
N GLY A 192 7.91 -17.15 -7.40
CA GLY A 192 8.51 -17.08 -8.74
C GLY A 192 9.45 -15.89 -8.89
N SER A 193 10.27 -15.95 -9.95
CA SER A 193 11.30 -14.96 -10.32
C SER A 193 10.78 -13.80 -11.14
#